data_AF-M7XPW7-F1
#
_entry.id   AF-M7XPW7-F1
#
_cell.length_a   1.000
_cell.length_b   1.000
_cell.length_c   1.000
_cell.angle_alpha   90.00
_cell.angle_beta   90.00
_cell.angle_gamma   90.00
#
_symmetry.space_group_name_H-M   'P 1'
#
loop_
_entity.id
_entity.type
_entity.pdbx_description
1 polymer ?
#
loop_
_entity_poly.entity_id
_entity_poly.type
_entity_poly.pdbx_seq_one_letter_code
_entity_poly.pdbx_strand_id
1 'polypeptide(L)'
;MLKLVRCLKDSLLRLSTYAPRMSTQRSHSPPTPSSSTSTDEPVAKRQRIESGVADGESNGVNGSLAAEVPTKRKRTLPYEKGMHLAPMVRIGTLPVRLVSLEYGAELVWGPEIVDKAIIGSERRVDPKTGVVSFFKNNRSVFECHPIEKPRLIFQLGSASPELAVQAMKMVENDVAGVGLNCGCPKSFSLSGGMGAALLKDPERLCSILKALVGATDLPIDAKIRLLPKPASSASASPAQTPASPATPQDSAPASPSAAAPTPSAVLEPTEPLTITIPPTEHASPSEPTIPLVAQIFDTGIANLTVHCRTQEMRSREPALHDRMRSITEMGRERGVPVVCNGDALGGGQEAKWGNFQELCEKTGVSSVMIARAAEANPSCFASNGLEDPIKVVIPRLLRIAVATNNHYQNTKYILNAMDLYSSPTPPSREVNRDLKQRMNKAKTYEDMCAIFGISEEEVKRIRETGVEEFVPGWVKRRKEIVEAEGEF
;
A
#
# COMPACT_ATOMS: atom_id res chain seq x y z
N MET A 1 -35.00 45.35 24.67
CA MET A 1 -34.35 44.06 24.34
C MET A 1 -33.75 43.41 25.61
N LEU A 2 -34.59 43.15 26.62
CA LEU A 2 -34.18 42.58 27.93
C LEU A 2 -35.32 41.82 28.64
N LYS A 3 -36.35 41.42 27.88
CA LYS A 3 -37.45 40.55 28.35
C LYS A 3 -37.63 39.27 27.52
N LEU A 4 -36.74 39.00 26.56
CA LEU A 4 -36.74 37.76 25.76
C LEU A 4 -35.63 36.75 26.15
N VAL A 5 -34.83 37.05 27.19
CA VAL A 5 -33.72 36.19 27.68
C VAL A 5 -34.11 35.37 28.92
N ARG A 6 -35.36 35.47 29.40
CA ARG A 6 -35.84 34.72 30.59
C ARG A 6 -36.67 33.47 30.30
N CYS A 7 -36.98 33.16 29.03
CA CYS A 7 -37.85 32.01 28.69
C CYS A 7 -37.13 30.77 28.12
N LEU A 8 -35.79 30.76 28.07
CA LEU A 8 -35.02 29.62 27.51
C LEU A 8 -34.05 28.98 28.52
N LYS A 9 -34.16 29.31 29.82
CA LYS A 9 -33.33 28.73 30.89
C LYS A 9 -34.04 27.66 31.74
N ASP A 10 -35.35 27.47 31.57
CA ASP A 10 -36.15 26.55 32.41
C ASP A 10 -36.48 25.18 31.77
N SER A 11 -35.91 24.87 30.59
CA SER A 11 -36.10 23.54 29.94
C SER A 11 -34.87 22.62 30.01
N LEU A 12 -33.85 22.96 30.81
CA LEU A 12 -32.61 22.16 30.94
C LEU A 12 -32.34 21.63 32.36
N LEU A 13 -33.36 21.59 33.23
CA LEU A 13 -33.28 21.04 34.58
C LEU A 13 -34.52 20.20 34.89
N ARG A 14 -34.61 19.01 34.25
CA ARG A 14 -35.44 17.87 34.69
C ARG A 14 -35.15 16.69 33.76
N LEU A 15 -34.25 15.81 34.19
CA LEU A 15 -34.21 14.35 33.94
C LEU A 15 -32.84 13.83 34.40
N SER A 16 -32.63 13.79 35.72
CA SER A 16 -31.59 13.00 36.37
C SER A 16 -32.02 12.72 37.80
N THR A 17 -32.82 11.67 37.99
CA THR A 17 -33.00 10.98 39.28
C THR A 17 -33.68 9.64 39.00
N TYR A 18 -32.92 8.55 38.91
CA TYR A 18 -33.24 7.31 39.62
C TYR A 18 -32.04 6.36 39.58
N ALA A 19 -31.47 6.11 40.75
CA ALA A 19 -30.59 5.00 41.05
C ALA A 19 -31.26 4.20 42.18
N PRO A 20 -31.14 2.86 42.21
CA PRO A 20 -31.24 2.12 43.46
C PRO A 20 -29.87 1.56 43.88
N ARG A 21 -29.63 1.67 45.19
CA ARG A 21 -28.44 1.23 45.93
C ARG A 21 -28.39 -0.29 46.14
N MET A 22 -27.15 -0.72 46.39
CA MET A 22 -26.63 -2.05 46.71
C MET A 22 -27.13 -2.66 48.03
N SER A 23 -27.02 -3.99 48.12
CA SER A 23 -26.80 -4.80 49.34
C SER A 23 -26.06 -6.09 48.92
N THR A 24 -24.73 -6.18 49.04
CA THR A 24 -23.93 -6.79 50.12
C THR A 24 -24.24 -8.26 50.46
N GLN A 25 -23.42 -9.21 49.99
CA GLN A 25 -22.41 -9.94 50.77
C GLN A 25 -21.95 -11.28 50.15
N ARG A 26 -20.65 -11.53 50.34
CA ARG A 26 -19.94 -12.82 50.52
C ARG A 26 -19.43 -13.64 49.33
N SER A 27 -18.16 -14.00 49.55
CA SER A 27 -17.25 -14.95 48.90
C SER A 27 -17.81 -16.36 48.73
N HIS A 28 -17.40 -17.05 47.65
CA HIS A 28 -16.66 -18.32 47.70
C HIS A 28 -16.28 -18.80 46.28
N SER A 29 -15.11 -19.46 46.20
CA SER A 29 -14.48 -20.09 45.03
C SER A 29 -15.30 -21.29 44.47
N PRO A 30 -14.92 -21.86 43.30
CA PRO A 30 -15.81 -22.60 42.41
C PRO A 30 -15.85 -24.11 42.69
N PRO A 31 -16.83 -24.84 42.12
CA PRO A 31 -16.67 -26.26 41.86
C PRO A 31 -16.76 -26.62 40.37
N THR A 32 -15.88 -27.54 39.95
CA THR A 32 -16.06 -28.44 38.80
C THR A 32 -16.72 -29.76 39.29
N PRO A 33 -16.92 -30.82 38.47
CA PRO A 33 -18.22 -31.20 37.90
C PRO A 33 -18.75 -32.57 38.39
N SER A 34 -20.04 -32.86 38.15
CA SER A 34 -20.61 -34.22 38.16
C SER A 34 -21.89 -34.24 37.29
N SER A 35 -21.84 -34.88 36.12
CA SER A 35 -22.35 -36.24 35.81
C SER A 35 -23.83 -36.49 36.14
N SER A 36 -24.70 -36.55 35.12
CA SER A 36 -25.35 -37.80 34.66
C SER A 36 -26.56 -37.56 33.73
N THR A 37 -26.46 -38.19 32.56
CA THR A 37 -27.48 -38.95 31.79
C THR A 37 -28.84 -38.35 31.36
N SER A 38 -29.01 -38.38 30.04
CA SER A 38 -30.09 -39.06 29.25
C SER A 38 -30.78 -38.12 28.25
N THR A 39 -30.44 -38.27 26.95
CA THR A 39 -31.19 -38.94 25.85
C THR A 39 -32.20 -38.02 25.16
N ASP A 40 -31.87 -37.54 23.95
CA ASP A 40 -32.46 -38.02 22.69
C ASP A 40 -32.15 -37.06 21.52
N GLU A 41 -31.37 -37.53 20.55
CA GLU A 41 -31.34 -37.02 19.17
C GLU A 41 -31.55 -38.20 18.20
N PRO A 42 -32.30 -38.02 17.09
CA PRO A 42 -32.62 -39.10 16.18
C PRO A 42 -31.55 -39.33 15.10
N VAL A 43 -31.34 -40.60 14.81
CA VAL A 43 -30.38 -41.22 13.89
C VAL A 43 -30.85 -41.18 12.44
N ALA A 44 -29.96 -40.82 11.51
CA ALA A 44 -30.10 -41.07 10.07
C ALA A 44 -29.13 -42.17 9.59
N LYS A 45 -29.70 -43.08 8.80
CA LYS A 45 -29.26 -44.44 8.46
C LYS A 45 -27.96 -44.53 7.64
N ARG A 46 -27.05 -45.43 8.06
CA ARG A 46 -26.01 -46.04 7.23
C ARG A 46 -26.54 -47.37 6.66
N GLN A 47 -26.51 -47.53 5.34
CA GLN A 47 -26.70 -48.82 4.68
C GLN A 47 -25.35 -49.51 4.45
N ARG A 48 -25.30 -50.78 4.86
CA ARG A 48 -24.26 -51.78 4.65
C ARG A 48 -24.51 -52.44 3.30
N ILE A 49 -23.46 -52.64 2.49
CA ILE A 49 -23.49 -53.55 1.34
C ILE A 49 -22.41 -54.62 1.55
N GLU A 50 -22.81 -55.84 1.20
CA GLU A 50 -22.25 -57.13 1.54
C GLU A 50 -21.02 -57.52 0.74
N SER A 51 -20.19 -58.37 1.36
CA SER A 51 -19.08 -59.09 0.78
C SER A 51 -19.58 -60.32 0.00
N GLY A 52 -19.30 -60.38 -1.30
CA GLY A 52 -19.45 -61.56 -2.14
C GLY A 52 -18.14 -61.89 -2.85
N VAL A 53 -17.68 -63.13 -2.66
CA VAL A 53 -16.51 -63.73 -3.33
C VAL A 53 -17.01 -64.53 -4.53
N ALA A 54 -16.37 -64.37 -5.70
CA ALA A 54 -16.37 -65.35 -6.79
C ALA A 54 -15.15 -65.13 -7.69
N ASP A 55 -14.58 -66.26 -8.12
CA ASP A 55 -13.29 -66.45 -8.80
C ASP A 55 -13.26 -66.05 -10.29
N GLY A 56 -12.05 -65.79 -10.77
CA GLY A 56 -11.56 -66.21 -12.11
C GLY A 56 -11.80 -65.28 -13.29
N GLU A 57 -10.76 -64.57 -13.75
CA GLU A 57 -10.06 -64.86 -15.02
C GLU A 57 -9.10 -63.70 -15.40
N SER A 58 -7.92 -64.11 -15.82
CA SER A 58 -6.81 -63.27 -16.26
C SER A 58 -7.04 -62.68 -17.65
N ASN A 59 -6.82 -61.38 -17.82
CA ASN A 59 -6.25 -60.84 -19.06
C ASN A 59 -5.49 -59.55 -18.78
N GLY A 60 -4.19 -59.59 -19.07
CA GLY A 60 -3.28 -58.47 -18.89
C GLY A 60 -3.48 -57.40 -19.96
N VAL A 61 -3.52 -56.14 -19.52
CA VAL A 61 -3.13 -55.00 -20.35
C VAL A 61 -2.33 -54.05 -19.46
N ASN A 62 -1.04 -53.92 -19.79
CA ASN A 62 -0.16 -52.88 -19.26
C ASN A 62 -0.75 -51.51 -19.62
N GLY A 63 -1.15 -50.75 -18.60
CA GLY A 63 -1.57 -49.36 -18.73
C GLY A 63 -1.36 -48.66 -17.39
N SER A 64 -0.13 -48.22 -17.14
CA SER A 64 0.18 -47.31 -16.03
C SER A 64 -0.48 -45.97 -16.30
N LEU A 65 -1.77 -45.85 -16.00
CA LEU A 65 -2.45 -44.57 -15.83
C LEU A 65 -2.05 -44.04 -14.46
N ALA A 66 -0.88 -43.42 -14.39
CA ALA A 66 -0.60 -42.47 -13.33
C ALA A 66 -1.70 -41.41 -13.42
N ALA A 67 -2.60 -41.40 -12.43
CA ALA A 67 -3.55 -40.33 -12.28
C ALA A 67 -2.74 -39.04 -12.15
N GLU A 68 -2.74 -38.20 -13.18
CA GLU A 68 -2.29 -36.82 -13.06
C GLU A 68 -3.19 -36.16 -12.03
N VAL A 69 -2.69 -36.08 -10.78
CA VAL A 69 -3.23 -35.16 -9.78
C VAL A 69 -3.08 -33.78 -10.43
N PRO A 70 -4.17 -33.05 -10.71
CA PRO A 70 -4.06 -31.72 -11.27
C PRO A 70 -3.30 -30.88 -10.25
N THR A 71 -2.02 -30.62 -10.50
CA THR A 71 -1.27 -29.63 -9.74
C THR A 71 -1.95 -28.31 -10.04
N LYS A 72 -2.79 -27.83 -9.13
CA LYS A 72 -3.35 -26.49 -9.20
C LYS A 72 -2.17 -25.54 -9.45
N ARG A 73 -2.12 -24.93 -10.63
CA ARG A 73 -1.11 -23.89 -10.90
C ARG A 73 -1.30 -22.82 -9.84
N LYS A 74 -0.24 -22.51 -9.09
CA LYS A 74 -0.26 -21.36 -8.19
C LYS A 74 -0.66 -20.16 -9.02
N ARG A 75 -1.67 -19.42 -8.54
CA ARG A 75 -2.18 -18.23 -9.21
C ARG A 75 -1.02 -17.25 -9.35
N THR A 76 -0.80 -16.68 -10.53
CA THR A 76 0.26 -15.71 -10.80
C THR A 76 -0.35 -14.34 -11.07
N LEU A 77 0.31 -13.27 -10.62
CA LEU A 77 -0.12 -11.90 -10.89
C LEU A 77 0.98 -11.13 -11.63
N PRO A 78 0.62 -10.13 -12.45
CA PRO A 78 1.57 -9.40 -13.30
C PRO A 78 2.36 -8.34 -12.51
N TYR A 79 3.07 -8.76 -11.46
CA TYR A 79 3.90 -7.89 -10.63
C TYR A 79 5.05 -7.23 -11.40
N GLU A 80 5.49 -7.83 -12.49
CA GLU A 80 6.57 -7.32 -13.34
C GLU A 80 6.08 -6.41 -14.48
N LYS A 81 4.78 -6.10 -14.53
CA LYS A 81 4.18 -5.33 -15.62
C LYS A 81 3.73 -3.95 -15.16
N GLY A 82 4.25 -2.91 -15.82
CA GLY A 82 3.68 -1.58 -15.79
C GLY A 82 3.68 -0.93 -14.41
N MET A 83 2.59 -0.25 -14.07
CA MET A 83 2.50 0.59 -12.88
C MET A 83 1.44 0.08 -11.91
N HIS A 84 1.72 0.19 -10.62
CA HIS A 84 0.83 -0.30 -9.56
C HIS A 84 0.45 0.81 -8.58
N LEU A 85 -0.77 0.77 -8.03
CA LEU A 85 -1.19 1.67 -6.96
C LEU A 85 -0.69 1.14 -5.60
N ALA A 86 0.03 1.99 -4.87
CA ALA A 86 0.55 1.67 -3.55
C ALA A 86 -0.54 1.61 -2.46
N PRO A 87 -0.33 0.84 -1.37
CA PRO A 87 -1.17 0.90 -0.19
C PRO A 87 -1.04 2.29 0.48
N MET A 88 -2.16 2.99 0.63
CA MET A 88 -2.19 4.30 1.27
C MET A 88 -3.38 4.38 2.24
N VAL A 89 -3.08 4.48 3.54
CA VAL A 89 -4.12 4.59 4.58
C VAL A 89 -5.01 5.80 4.31
N ARG A 90 -6.33 5.60 4.36
CA ARG A 90 -7.39 6.56 3.97
C ARG A 90 -7.49 6.92 2.49
N ILE A 91 -6.41 6.86 1.70
CA ILE A 91 -6.46 7.22 0.28
C ILE A 91 -6.85 6.02 -0.59
N GLY A 92 -6.22 4.86 -0.42
CA GLY A 92 -6.40 3.67 -1.26
C GLY A 92 -7.73 2.92 -1.09
N THR A 93 -8.82 3.63 -0.77
CA THR A 93 -10.17 3.04 -0.70
C THR A 93 -10.69 2.71 -2.10
N LEU A 94 -11.81 1.97 -2.15
CA LEU A 94 -12.39 1.42 -3.38
C LEU A 94 -12.46 2.44 -4.54
N PRO A 95 -12.93 3.69 -4.35
CA PRO A 95 -13.00 4.64 -5.46
C PRO A 95 -11.64 4.97 -6.09
N VAL A 96 -10.60 5.11 -5.27
CA VAL A 96 -9.24 5.42 -5.77
C VAL A 96 -8.64 4.22 -6.49
N ARG A 97 -8.92 3.00 -6.02
CA ARG A 97 -8.46 1.78 -6.69
C ARG A 97 -9.13 1.62 -8.05
N LEU A 98 -10.44 1.78 -8.12
CA LEU A 98 -11.19 1.70 -9.38
C LEU A 98 -10.77 2.76 -10.40
N VAL A 99 -10.62 4.02 -9.98
CA VAL A 99 -10.17 5.06 -10.90
C VAL A 99 -8.72 4.83 -11.34
N SER A 100 -7.86 4.26 -10.49
CA SER A 100 -6.49 3.92 -10.87
C SER A 100 -6.45 2.79 -11.92
N LEU A 101 -7.30 1.78 -11.78
CA LEU A 101 -7.45 0.71 -12.77
C LEU A 101 -7.96 1.26 -14.11
N GLU A 102 -8.95 2.16 -14.07
CA GLU A 102 -9.47 2.87 -15.25
C GLU A 102 -8.36 3.64 -15.99
N TYR A 103 -7.44 4.27 -15.24
CA TYR A 103 -6.30 4.97 -15.83
C TYR A 103 -5.14 4.07 -16.25
N GLY A 104 -5.19 2.75 -15.99
CA GLY A 104 -4.18 1.82 -16.49
C GLY A 104 -3.27 1.19 -15.42
N ALA A 105 -3.56 1.36 -14.12
CA ALA A 105 -2.84 0.60 -13.09
C ALA A 105 -2.98 -0.91 -13.32
N GLU A 106 -1.90 -1.67 -13.16
CA GLU A 106 -1.86 -3.13 -13.36
C GLU A 106 -2.32 -3.90 -12.14
N LEU A 107 -2.00 -3.41 -10.94
CA LEU A 107 -2.41 -3.95 -9.66
C LEU A 107 -2.71 -2.80 -8.69
N VAL A 108 -3.66 -3.02 -7.79
CA VAL A 108 -4.07 -2.02 -6.81
C VAL A 108 -4.07 -2.60 -5.40
N TRP A 109 -3.34 -1.93 -4.49
CA TRP A 109 -3.34 -2.31 -3.09
C TRP A 109 -4.43 -1.55 -2.32
N GLY A 110 -5.12 -2.27 -1.43
CA GLY A 110 -5.95 -1.67 -0.40
C GLY A 110 -5.13 -0.87 0.63
N PRO A 111 -5.78 -0.06 1.48
CA PRO A 111 -5.09 0.53 2.62
C PRO A 111 -4.58 -0.58 3.55
N GLU A 112 -3.55 -0.29 4.35
CA GLU A 112 -3.11 -1.23 5.39
C GLU A 112 -4.25 -1.48 6.39
N ILE A 113 -4.62 -2.76 6.55
CA ILE A 113 -5.57 -3.24 7.55
C ILE A 113 -4.83 -4.10 8.57
N VAL A 114 -4.96 -3.73 9.84
CA VAL A 114 -4.38 -4.51 10.95
C VAL A 114 -5.17 -5.81 11.15
N ASP A 115 -4.47 -6.92 11.32
CA ASP A 115 -5.03 -8.26 11.54
C ASP A 115 -6.23 -8.30 12.52
N LYS A 116 -6.07 -7.76 13.73
CA LYS A 116 -7.09 -7.73 14.79
C LYS A 116 -8.32 -6.92 14.41
N ALA A 117 -8.19 -5.98 13.47
CA ALA A 117 -9.32 -5.19 12.98
C ALA A 117 -10.22 -6.02 12.07
N ILE A 118 -9.65 -6.86 11.19
CA ILE A 118 -10.41 -7.64 10.20
C ILE A 118 -10.88 -9.00 10.75
N ILE A 119 -10.14 -9.62 11.66
CA ILE A 119 -10.52 -10.90 12.27
C ILE A 119 -11.87 -10.78 12.98
N GLY A 120 -12.79 -11.68 12.69
CA GLY A 120 -14.15 -11.68 13.25
C GLY A 120 -15.07 -10.59 12.69
N SER A 121 -14.72 -10.00 11.54
CA SER A 121 -15.66 -9.19 10.76
C SER A 121 -16.68 -10.07 10.03
N GLU A 122 -17.83 -9.50 9.74
CA GLU A 122 -18.88 -10.13 8.94
C GLU A 122 -18.75 -9.66 7.48
N ARG A 123 -18.62 -10.59 6.55
CA ARG A 123 -18.63 -10.28 5.11
C ARG A 123 -20.07 -10.02 4.67
N ARG A 124 -20.35 -8.80 4.21
CA ARG A 124 -21.67 -8.37 3.71
C ARG A 124 -21.57 -7.92 2.26
N VAL A 125 -22.57 -8.26 1.46
CA VAL A 125 -22.69 -7.78 0.07
C VAL A 125 -23.88 -6.82 0.02
N ASP A 126 -23.65 -5.60 -0.44
CA ASP A 126 -24.73 -4.67 -0.73
C ASP A 126 -25.42 -5.10 -2.04
N PRO A 127 -26.71 -5.48 -2.02
CA PRO A 127 -27.40 -5.95 -3.22
C PRO A 127 -27.62 -4.86 -4.27
N LYS A 128 -27.50 -3.57 -3.90
CA LYS A 128 -27.67 -2.46 -4.84
C LYS A 128 -26.35 -2.10 -5.52
N THR A 129 -25.28 -1.98 -4.74
CA THR A 129 -24.00 -1.48 -5.25
C THR A 129 -23.02 -2.59 -5.63
N GLY A 130 -23.28 -3.84 -5.21
CA GLY A 130 -22.35 -4.96 -5.37
C GLY A 130 -21.13 -4.90 -4.44
N VAL A 131 -21.01 -3.86 -3.61
CA VAL A 131 -19.88 -3.67 -2.70
C VAL A 131 -19.86 -4.76 -1.65
N VAL A 132 -18.69 -5.36 -1.47
CA VAL A 132 -18.40 -6.31 -0.41
C VAL A 132 -17.73 -5.56 0.74
N SER A 133 -18.35 -5.58 1.92
CA SER A 133 -17.87 -4.93 3.13
C SER A 133 -17.54 -5.97 4.20
N PHE A 134 -16.40 -5.80 4.85
CA PHE A 134 -16.02 -6.57 6.04
C PHE A 134 -16.34 -5.74 7.28
N PHE A 135 -17.50 -6.03 7.88
CA PHE A 135 -18.12 -5.18 8.89
C PHE A 135 -17.84 -5.68 10.31
N LYS A 136 -17.38 -4.80 11.20
CA LYS A 136 -17.13 -5.11 12.62
C LYS A 136 -17.32 -3.87 13.47
N ASN A 137 -17.96 -4.00 14.63
CA ASN A 137 -18.18 -2.89 15.57
C ASN A 137 -18.85 -1.66 14.92
N ASN A 138 -19.94 -1.89 14.18
CA ASN A 138 -20.72 -0.85 13.49
C ASN A 138 -19.94 0.00 12.47
N ARG A 139 -18.83 -0.54 11.94
CA ARG A 139 -18.06 0.09 10.87
C ARG A 139 -17.57 -0.93 9.86
N SER A 140 -17.41 -0.46 8.63
CA SER A 140 -16.72 -1.20 7.58
C SER A 140 -15.21 -1.10 7.82
N VAL A 141 -14.52 -2.25 7.90
CA VAL A 141 -13.07 -2.34 8.11
C VAL A 141 -12.34 -2.34 6.77
N PHE A 142 -12.89 -3.05 5.79
CA PHE A 142 -12.39 -3.14 4.43
C PHE A 142 -13.56 -3.26 3.46
N GLU A 143 -13.44 -2.62 2.30
CA GLU A 143 -14.44 -2.65 1.24
C GLU A 143 -13.75 -2.96 -0.07
N CYS A 144 -14.37 -3.80 -0.87
CA CYS A 144 -13.94 -4.16 -2.22
C CYS A 144 -15.13 -4.41 -3.13
N HIS A 145 -14.86 -4.63 -4.42
CA HIS A 145 -15.90 -4.92 -5.40
C HIS A 145 -15.43 -6.06 -6.34
N PRO A 146 -16.32 -6.98 -6.79
CA PRO A 146 -15.95 -8.05 -7.71
C PRO A 146 -15.28 -7.58 -9.02
N ILE A 147 -15.53 -6.33 -9.41
CA ILE A 147 -14.91 -5.71 -10.60
C ILE A 147 -13.39 -5.55 -10.46
N GLU A 148 -12.85 -5.32 -9.26
CA GLU A 148 -11.40 -5.17 -9.03
C GLU A 148 -10.73 -6.45 -8.52
N LYS A 149 -11.51 -7.47 -8.12
CA LYS A 149 -11.01 -8.74 -7.57
C LYS A 149 -9.79 -9.30 -8.33
N PRO A 150 -9.75 -9.33 -9.68
CA PRO A 150 -8.60 -9.86 -10.43
C PRO A 150 -7.27 -9.18 -10.12
N ARG A 151 -7.28 -7.91 -9.68
CA ARG A 151 -6.09 -7.05 -9.52
C ARG A 151 -5.95 -6.43 -8.13
N LEU A 152 -6.82 -6.81 -7.19
CA LEU A 152 -6.83 -6.29 -5.83
C LEU A 152 -5.88 -7.06 -4.92
N ILE A 153 -4.93 -6.35 -4.31
CA ILE A 153 -4.06 -6.89 -3.26
C ILE A 153 -4.48 -6.35 -1.90
N PHE A 154 -4.73 -7.24 -0.94
CA PHE A 154 -5.05 -6.85 0.43
C PHE A 154 -3.78 -6.62 1.25
N GLN A 155 -3.53 -5.38 1.66
CA GLN A 155 -2.38 -5.05 2.49
C GLN A 155 -2.66 -5.30 3.98
N LEU A 156 -2.02 -6.31 4.52
CA LEU A 156 -2.08 -6.72 5.92
C LEU A 156 -0.96 -6.10 6.76
N GLY A 157 -1.32 -5.58 7.93
CA GLY A 157 -0.39 -5.32 9.03
C GLY A 157 -0.54 -6.41 10.10
N SER A 158 0.53 -7.15 10.36
CA SER A 158 0.57 -8.17 11.41
C SER A 158 1.98 -8.37 11.98
N ALA A 159 2.05 -8.88 13.20
CA ALA A 159 3.28 -9.25 13.90
C ALA A 159 3.25 -10.71 14.42
N SER A 160 2.25 -11.50 14.01
CA SER A 160 2.08 -12.91 14.41
C SER A 160 1.73 -13.74 13.19
N PRO A 161 2.42 -14.87 12.95
CA PRO A 161 2.08 -15.78 11.87
C PRO A 161 0.62 -16.27 11.93
N GLU A 162 0.14 -16.59 13.13
CA GLU A 162 -1.19 -17.14 13.37
C GLU A 162 -2.29 -16.12 13.08
N LEU A 163 -2.11 -14.88 13.57
CA LEU A 163 -3.06 -13.80 13.30
C LEU A 163 -3.04 -13.38 11.84
N ALA A 164 -1.87 -13.41 11.19
CA ALA A 164 -1.77 -13.10 9.77
C ALA A 164 -2.58 -14.07 8.91
N VAL A 165 -2.45 -15.37 9.17
CA VAL A 165 -3.23 -16.40 8.46
C VAL A 165 -4.73 -16.26 8.74
N GLN A 166 -5.13 -16.00 10.00
CA GLN A 166 -6.54 -15.77 10.33
C GLN A 166 -7.11 -14.56 9.59
N ALA A 167 -6.36 -13.45 9.53
CA ALA A 167 -6.78 -12.24 8.83
C ALA A 167 -6.89 -12.47 7.31
N MET A 168 -5.92 -13.16 6.70
CA MET A 168 -5.94 -13.52 5.28
C MET A 168 -7.16 -14.36 4.91
N LYS A 169 -7.50 -15.38 5.72
CA LYS A 169 -8.67 -16.24 5.49
C LYS A 169 -9.99 -15.49 5.50
N MET A 170 -10.07 -14.34 6.18
CA MET A 170 -11.28 -13.51 6.14
C MET A 170 -11.56 -13.01 4.72
N VAL A 171 -10.52 -12.68 3.95
CA VAL A 171 -10.63 -11.94 2.69
C VAL A 171 -10.25 -12.76 1.44
N GLU A 172 -9.76 -13.98 1.61
CA GLU A 172 -9.13 -14.76 0.53
C GLU A 172 -10.02 -14.99 -0.71
N ASN A 173 -11.35 -14.99 -0.53
CA ASN A 173 -12.30 -15.18 -1.63
C ASN A 173 -12.60 -13.91 -2.44
N ASP A 174 -12.17 -12.74 -1.95
CA ASP A 174 -12.55 -11.43 -2.49
C ASP A 174 -11.38 -10.65 -3.09
N VAL A 175 -10.16 -11.21 -3.04
CA VAL A 175 -8.91 -10.54 -3.43
C VAL A 175 -8.09 -11.43 -4.37
N ALA A 176 -7.14 -10.84 -5.09
CA ALA A 176 -6.22 -11.56 -5.97
C ALA A 176 -4.94 -11.99 -5.27
N GLY A 177 -4.53 -11.27 -4.22
CA GLY A 177 -3.31 -11.55 -3.46
C GLY A 177 -3.32 -10.86 -2.10
N VAL A 178 -2.33 -11.19 -1.27
CA VAL A 178 -2.16 -10.60 0.07
C VAL A 178 -0.75 -10.09 0.25
N GLY A 179 -0.63 -8.86 0.76
CA GLY A 179 0.64 -8.21 1.03
C GLY A 179 0.91 -8.03 2.50
N LEU A 180 2.12 -8.36 2.96
CA LEU A 180 2.57 -8.00 4.32
C LEU A 180 3.26 -6.64 4.32
N ASN A 181 2.79 -5.74 5.18
CA ASN A 181 3.43 -4.44 5.38
C ASN A 181 4.60 -4.59 6.35
N CYS A 182 5.81 -4.44 5.80
CA CYS A 182 7.08 -4.48 6.54
C CYS A 182 7.78 -3.11 6.54
N GLY A 183 7.09 -2.03 6.15
CA GLY A 183 7.72 -0.73 5.88
C GLY A 183 7.09 0.48 6.56
N CYS A 184 5.94 0.33 7.24
CA CYS A 184 5.26 1.44 7.91
C CYS A 184 6.07 1.97 9.12
N PRO A 185 6.50 3.25 9.13
CA PRO A 185 7.27 3.82 10.24
C PRO A 185 6.37 4.49 11.30
N LYS A 186 5.04 4.44 11.15
CA LYS A 186 4.10 5.13 12.05
C LYS A 186 4.09 4.46 13.43
N SER A 187 3.94 5.27 14.47
CA SER A 187 4.02 4.82 15.87
C SER A 187 3.10 3.63 16.18
N PHE A 188 1.85 3.65 15.70
CA PHE A 188 0.89 2.56 15.93
C PHE A 188 1.37 1.21 15.39
N SER A 189 2.09 1.22 14.25
CA SER A 189 2.66 0.02 13.64
C SER A 189 3.85 -0.46 14.46
N LEU A 190 4.75 0.46 14.82
CA LEU A 190 5.95 0.16 15.61
C LEU A 190 5.61 -0.41 16.99
N SER A 191 4.66 0.20 17.69
CA SER A 191 4.20 -0.28 19.01
C SER A 191 3.52 -1.64 18.95
N GLY A 192 2.92 -1.98 17.79
CA GLY A 192 2.32 -3.29 17.55
C GLY A 192 3.32 -4.36 17.09
N GLY A 193 4.60 -4.01 16.89
CA GLY A 193 5.60 -4.93 16.33
C GLY A 193 5.43 -5.19 14.83
N MET A 194 4.66 -4.35 14.12
CA MET A 194 4.33 -4.49 12.70
C MET A 194 5.07 -3.45 11.85
N GLY A 195 4.98 -3.54 10.52
CA GLY A 195 5.56 -2.55 9.62
C GLY A 195 7.08 -2.53 9.72
N ALA A 196 7.68 -1.34 9.81
CA ALA A 196 9.14 -1.21 9.85
C ALA A 196 9.80 -1.87 11.09
N ALA A 197 9.03 -2.19 12.14
CA ALA A 197 9.54 -2.94 13.28
C ALA A 197 10.00 -4.36 12.87
N LEU A 198 9.34 -4.97 11.87
CA LEU A 198 9.70 -6.30 11.36
C LEU A 198 11.10 -6.31 10.70
N LEU A 199 11.57 -5.17 10.19
CA LEU A 199 12.91 -5.09 9.57
C LEU A 199 14.05 -5.29 10.58
N LYS A 200 13.74 -5.18 11.88
CA LYS A 200 14.69 -5.42 12.99
C LYS A 200 14.62 -6.85 13.53
N ASP A 201 13.61 -7.62 13.11
CA ASP A 201 13.39 -9.02 13.49
C ASP A 201 13.10 -9.85 12.21
N PRO A 202 14.13 -10.15 11.40
CA PRO A 202 13.97 -10.90 10.16
C PRO A 202 13.38 -12.30 10.35
N GLU A 203 13.64 -12.93 11.50
CA GLU A 203 13.09 -14.24 11.84
C GLU A 203 11.57 -14.19 11.93
N ARG A 204 11.03 -13.21 12.67
CA ARG A 204 9.59 -13.00 12.75
C ARG A 204 8.97 -12.60 11.42
N LEU A 205 9.61 -11.71 10.68
CA LEU A 205 9.14 -11.32 9.34
C LEU A 205 8.99 -12.58 8.47
N CYS A 206 10.05 -13.40 8.40
CA CYS A 206 10.06 -14.60 7.57
C CYS A 206 9.09 -15.67 8.07
N SER A 207 8.86 -15.81 9.38
CA SER A 207 7.89 -16.76 9.91
C SER A 207 6.45 -16.40 9.54
N ILE A 208 6.11 -15.10 9.52
CA ILE A 208 4.80 -14.62 9.05
C ILE A 208 4.63 -14.93 7.56
N LEU A 209 5.63 -14.61 6.73
CA LEU A 209 5.57 -14.88 5.28
C LEU A 209 5.44 -16.38 4.98
N LYS A 210 6.24 -17.23 5.63
CA LYS A 210 6.16 -18.69 5.46
C LYS A 210 4.79 -19.23 5.86
N ALA A 211 4.21 -18.73 6.95
CA ALA A 211 2.87 -19.14 7.36
C ALA A 211 1.79 -18.73 6.35
N LEU A 212 1.87 -17.52 5.79
CA LEU A 212 0.95 -17.08 4.74
C LEU A 212 1.12 -17.91 3.45
N VAL A 213 2.35 -18.08 2.97
CA VAL A 213 2.67 -18.87 1.76
C VAL A 213 2.23 -20.33 1.89
N GLY A 214 2.31 -20.91 3.10
CA GLY A 214 1.86 -22.28 3.36
C GLY A 214 0.35 -22.44 3.56
N ALA A 215 -0.40 -21.35 3.74
CA ALA A 215 -1.81 -21.39 4.11
C ALA A 215 -2.80 -21.07 2.97
N THR A 216 -2.33 -20.60 1.82
CA THR A 216 -3.18 -20.22 0.68
C THR A 216 -2.49 -20.39 -0.66
N ASP A 217 -3.29 -20.51 -1.73
CA ASP A 217 -2.83 -20.50 -3.13
C ASP A 217 -2.69 -19.06 -3.69
N LEU A 218 -3.14 -18.05 -2.93
CA LEU A 218 -2.99 -16.65 -3.33
C LEU A 218 -1.50 -16.22 -3.31
N PRO A 219 -1.06 -15.40 -4.28
CA PRO A 219 0.22 -14.72 -4.23
C PRO A 219 0.40 -13.91 -2.95
N ILE A 220 1.52 -14.17 -2.27
CA ILE A 220 1.94 -13.41 -1.10
C ILE A 220 3.00 -12.40 -1.51
N ASP A 221 2.75 -11.11 -1.28
CA ASP A 221 3.72 -10.04 -1.45
C ASP A 221 4.30 -9.58 -0.10
N ALA A 222 5.52 -9.03 -0.13
CA ALA A 222 6.07 -8.26 0.97
C ALA A 222 6.45 -6.85 0.51
N LYS A 223 6.11 -5.83 1.31
CA LYS A 223 6.53 -4.44 1.07
C LYS A 223 7.46 -3.94 2.17
N ILE A 224 8.74 -3.72 1.82
CA ILE A 224 9.80 -3.32 2.75
C ILE A 224 10.28 -1.87 2.52
N ARG A 225 11.16 -1.41 3.41
CA ARG A 225 12.06 -0.27 3.21
C ARG A 225 13.51 -0.76 3.16
N LEU A 226 14.41 0.07 2.64
CA LEU A 226 15.84 -0.19 2.71
C LEU A 226 16.35 -0.11 4.16
N LEU A 227 17.39 -0.86 4.49
CA LEU A 227 18.10 -0.72 5.77
C LEU A 227 19.11 0.43 5.71
N PRO A 228 19.43 1.13 6.82
CA PRO A 228 20.49 2.14 6.82
C PRO A 228 21.86 1.48 6.59
N LYS A 229 22.71 2.10 5.76
CA LYS A 229 24.13 1.72 5.69
C LYS A 229 24.80 2.07 7.04
N PRO A 230 25.72 1.24 7.55
CA PRO A 230 26.55 1.63 8.68
C PRO A 230 27.21 2.97 8.36
N ALA A 231 27.21 3.91 9.32
CA ALA A 231 27.93 5.15 9.14
C ALA A 231 29.39 4.80 8.82
N SER A 232 29.93 5.30 7.71
CA SER A 232 31.38 5.28 7.53
C SER A 232 31.97 6.05 8.70
N SER A 233 32.97 5.48 9.36
CA SER A 233 33.70 6.17 10.42
C SER A 233 34.34 7.42 9.82
N ALA A 234 33.64 8.55 9.86
CA ALA A 234 34.24 9.83 9.58
C ALA A 234 35.34 10.02 10.63
N SER A 235 36.59 10.12 10.16
CA SER A 235 37.72 10.53 10.97
C SER A 235 37.32 11.78 11.76
N ALA A 236 37.29 11.67 13.08
CA ALA A 236 37.08 12.81 13.95
C ALA A 236 38.22 13.82 13.71
N SER A 237 37.95 14.90 12.98
CA SER A 237 38.80 16.08 13.04
C SER A 237 38.66 16.69 14.44
N PRO A 238 39.77 17.02 15.13
CA PRO A 238 39.69 17.54 16.48
C PRO A 238 38.97 18.89 16.48
N ALA A 239 38.09 19.05 17.47
CA ALA A 239 37.26 20.22 17.68
C ALA A 239 38.12 21.51 17.71
N GLN A 240 37.78 22.46 16.84
CA GLN A 240 38.22 23.85 17.00
C GLN A 240 37.46 24.47 18.17
N THR A 241 38.22 25.02 19.12
CA THR A 241 37.78 25.77 20.29
C THR A 241 36.98 27.02 19.87
N PRO A 242 35.95 27.43 20.64
CA PRO A 242 35.19 28.64 20.33
C PRO A 242 35.96 29.89 20.75
N ALA A 243 36.20 30.81 19.82
CA ALA A 243 36.70 32.14 20.11
C ALA A 243 35.60 33.04 20.70
N SER A 244 35.94 33.80 21.75
CA SER A 244 35.12 34.89 22.31
C SER A 244 35.59 36.26 21.78
N PRO A 245 34.76 37.32 21.86
CA PRO A 245 34.89 38.52 21.00
C PRO A 245 35.50 39.75 21.71
N ALA A 246 36.16 40.64 20.94
CA ALA A 246 35.93 42.10 20.86
C ALA A 246 37.05 42.88 20.11
N THR A 247 36.57 43.75 19.22
CA THR A 247 37.05 44.95 18.47
C THR A 247 37.97 45.99 19.19
N PRO A 248 38.40 47.13 18.56
CA PRO A 248 38.67 47.50 17.13
C PRO A 248 39.94 48.40 16.90
N GLN A 249 40.08 48.93 15.66
CA GLN A 249 40.81 50.13 15.18
C GLN A 249 42.16 49.87 14.47
N ASP A 250 42.55 50.53 13.37
CA ASP A 250 41.93 51.42 12.37
C ASP A 250 43.01 51.66 11.27
N SER A 251 42.60 52.33 10.19
CA SER A 251 43.40 53.05 9.16
C SER A 251 43.71 52.34 7.83
N ALA A 252 43.18 53.00 6.79
CA ALA A 252 43.24 52.74 5.34
C ALA A 252 44.37 53.60 4.70
N PRO A 253 44.40 53.94 3.39
CA PRO A 253 43.73 53.35 2.22
C PRO A 253 44.62 53.19 0.95
N ALA A 254 44.00 52.54 -0.05
CA ALA A 254 44.03 52.81 -1.50
C ALA A 254 45.26 52.48 -2.40
N SER A 255 44.96 51.58 -3.35
CA SER A 255 45.63 51.19 -4.60
C SER A 255 45.70 52.35 -5.64
N PRO A 256 46.31 52.25 -6.87
CA PRO A 256 46.16 51.14 -7.83
C PRO A 256 47.36 50.80 -8.76
N SER A 257 47.19 49.69 -9.50
CA SER A 257 47.47 49.53 -10.95
C SER A 257 48.61 48.60 -11.42
N ALA A 258 48.20 47.71 -12.34
CA ALA A 258 48.85 47.23 -13.57
C ALA A 258 50.01 46.20 -13.58
N ALA A 259 49.66 45.05 -14.19
CA ALA A 259 50.28 44.40 -15.36
C ALA A 259 51.72 43.82 -15.32
N ALA A 260 51.77 42.53 -15.73
CA ALA A 260 52.81 41.59 -16.21
C ALA A 260 54.06 42.15 -16.97
N PRO A 261 55.06 41.35 -17.44
CA PRO A 261 55.27 39.88 -17.41
C PRO A 261 56.72 39.39 -17.01
N THR A 262 56.91 38.07 -17.10
CA THR A 262 58.05 37.13 -16.97
C THR A 262 59.45 37.58 -17.48
N PRO A 263 60.56 36.91 -17.05
CA PRO A 263 61.11 35.81 -17.89
C PRO A 263 61.79 34.61 -17.17
N SER A 264 61.78 33.49 -17.90
CA SER A 264 62.72 32.34 -17.99
C SER A 264 63.69 31.98 -16.85
N ALA A 265 63.82 30.67 -16.55
CA ALA A 265 64.80 29.80 -17.21
C ALA A 265 64.89 28.38 -16.59
N VAL A 266 65.42 27.47 -17.42
CA VAL A 266 66.13 26.21 -17.15
C VAL A 266 65.32 24.91 -17.06
N LEU A 267 65.55 24.07 -18.08
CA LEU A 267 65.23 22.65 -18.18
C LEU A 267 66.42 21.83 -17.65
N GLU A 268 66.16 20.81 -16.83
CA GLU A 268 67.03 19.65 -16.64
C GLU A 268 66.19 18.35 -16.68
N PRO A 269 66.71 17.23 -17.22
CA PRO A 269 65.94 16.02 -17.47
C PRO A 269 66.06 15.02 -16.31
N THR A 270 64.95 14.52 -15.76
CA THR A 270 64.95 13.43 -14.77
C THR A 270 63.79 12.45 -14.99
N GLU A 271 64.19 11.24 -15.39
CA GLU A 271 63.64 9.88 -15.16
C GLU A 271 62.15 9.54 -15.35
N PRO A 272 61.84 8.34 -15.90
CA PRO A 272 60.46 7.92 -16.17
C PRO A 272 59.68 7.63 -14.89
N LEU A 273 58.51 8.27 -14.77
CA LEU A 273 57.52 8.06 -13.73
C LEU A 273 57.05 6.59 -13.71
N THR A 274 57.41 5.86 -12.65
CA THR A 274 56.76 4.60 -12.31
C THR A 274 55.37 4.93 -11.75
N ILE A 275 54.33 4.68 -12.52
CA ILE A 275 52.93 4.81 -12.07
C ILE A 275 52.65 3.65 -11.11
N THR A 276 52.74 3.92 -9.81
CA THR A 276 52.24 3.03 -8.78
C THR A 276 50.73 3.14 -8.75
N ILE A 277 50.03 2.15 -9.31
CA ILE A 277 48.58 2.01 -9.15
C ILE A 277 48.33 1.68 -7.66
N PRO A 278 47.61 2.52 -6.89
CA PRO A 278 47.27 2.16 -5.53
C PRO A 278 46.33 0.93 -5.54
N PRO A 279 46.46 -0.01 -4.59
CA PRO A 279 45.58 -1.16 -4.53
C PRO A 279 44.14 -0.72 -4.29
N THR A 280 43.26 -1.17 -5.19
CA THR A 280 41.88 -1.60 -4.97
C THR A 280 41.04 -0.79 -4.00
N GLU A 281 40.01 -0.15 -4.59
CA GLU A 281 38.83 0.41 -3.95
C GLU A 281 38.49 -0.29 -2.64
N HIS A 282 38.39 0.50 -1.57
CA HIS A 282 37.69 0.10 -0.36
C HIS A 282 36.38 -0.57 -0.74
N ALA A 283 36.27 -1.87 -0.49
CA ALA A 283 35.03 -2.62 -0.64
C ALA A 283 33.92 -1.80 0.04
N SER A 284 32.98 -1.30 -0.76
CA SER A 284 31.84 -0.56 -0.24
C SER A 284 31.22 -1.41 0.88
N PRO A 285 30.87 -0.84 2.04
CA PRO A 285 30.22 -1.61 3.10
C PRO A 285 29.05 -2.37 2.49
N SER A 286 29.08 -3.71 2.62
CA SER A 286 28.13 -4.62 1.99
C SER A 286 26.72 -4.10 2.20
N GLU A 287 25.94 -4.00 1.13
CA GLU A 287 24.57 -3.47 1.17
C GLU A 287 23.74 -4.23 2.23
N PRO A 288 23.40 -3.60 3.38
CA PRO A 288 22.83 -4.32 4.53
C PRO A 288 21.42 -4.87 4.24
N THR A 289 20.75 -4.35 3.22
CA THR A 289 19.42 -4.83 2.82
C THR A 289 19.49 -6.19 2.13
N ILE A 290 20.62 -6.55 1.49
CA ILE A 290 20.76 -7.77 0.67
C ILE A 290 20.55 -9.06 1.49
N PRO A 291 21.17 -9.26 2.67
CA PRO A 291 20.92 -10.46 3.48
C PRO A 291 19.47 -10.60 3.94
N LEU A 292 18.79 -9.49 4.24
CA LEU A 292 17.37 -9.51 4.60
C LEU A 292 16.51 -9.93 3.41
N VAL A 293 16.78 -9.36 2.23
CA VAL A 293 16.06 -9.68 1.00
C VAL A 293 16.22 -11.15 0.62
N ALA A 294 17.43 -11.70 0.75
CA ALA A 294 17.67 -13.13 0.52
C ALA A 294 16.78 -14.02 1.41
N GLN A 295 16.72 -13.74 2.71
CA GLN A 295 15.86 -14.45 3.66
C GLN A 295 14.38 -14.32 3.30
N ILE A 296 13.95 -13.14 2.85
CA ILE A 296 12.57 -12.91 2.42
C ILE A 296 12.25 -13.73 1.17
N PHE A 297 13.13 -13.78 0.17
CA PHE A 297 12.90 -14.62 -1.01
C PHE A 297 12.84 -16.12 -0.67
N ASP A 298 13.63 -16.59 0.30
CA ASP A 298 13.60 -17.99 0.78
C ASP A 298 12.26 -18.38 1.45
N THR A 299 11.35 -17.43 1.68
CA THR A 299 10.01 -17.74 2.22
C THR A 299 9.02 -18.23 1.16
N GLY A 300 9.33 -18.04 -0.13
CA GLY A 300 8.45 -18.41 -1.24
C GLY A 300 7.40 -17.34 -1.60
N ILE A 301 7.63 -16.07 -1.24
CA ILE A 301 6.80 -14.94 -1.70
C ILE A 301 6.75 -14.86 -3.23
N ALA A 302 5.63 -14.33 -3.74
CA ALA A 302 5.41 -14.11 -5.16
C ALA A 302 5.94 -12.75 -5.67
N ASN A 303 6.20 -11.79 -4.77
CA ASN A 303 6.69 -10.46 -5.13
C ASN A 303 7.32 -9.73 -3.94
N LEU A 304 8.37 -8.95 -4.20
CA LEU A 304 8.95 -8.02 -3.25
C LEU A 304 8.80 -6.58 -3.76
N THR A 305 8.15 -5.72 -2.98
CA THR A 305 8.15 -4.27 -3.23
C THR A 305 9.10 -3.56 -2.29
N VAL A 306 10.00 -2.74 -2.83
CA VAL A 306 10.99 -1.99 -2.03
C VAL A 306 10.71 -0.50 -2.10
N HIS A 307 10.34 0.09 -0.97
CA HIS A 307 10.37 1.54 -0.83
C HIS A 307 11.83 1.99 -0.67
N CYS A 308 12.34 2.70 -1.67
CA CYS A 308 13.73 3.14 -1.80
C CYS A 308 14.10 4.26 -0.82
N ARG A 309 13.76 4.13 0.46
CA ARG A 309 14.10 5.02 1.56
C ARG A 309 14.27 4.17 2.81
N THR A 310 15.13 4.60 3.73
CA THR A 310 15.20 3.95 5.06
C THR A 310 14.01 4.35 5.92
N GLN A 311 13.89 3.76 7.12
CA GLN A 311 12.81 4.09 8.06
C GLN A 311 12.85 5.56 8.49
N GLU A 312 14.05 6.11 8.68
CA GLU A 312 14.32 7.44 9.24
C GLU A 312 14.17 8.56 8.20
N MET A 313 14.37 8.24 6.92
CA MET A 313 14.28 9.19 5.82
C MET A 313 12.85 9.74 5.67
N ARG A 314 12.77 11.07 5.55
CA ARG A 314 11.54 11.80 5.26
C ARG A 314 11.19 11.69 3.77
N SER A 315 9.92 11.86 3.45
CA SER A 315 9.43 11.82 2.05
C SER A 315 10.00 12.92 1.15
N ARG A 316 10.52 14.01 1.73
CA ARG A 316 11.20 15.09 0.98
C ARG A 316 12.63 14.73 0.57
N GLU A 317 13.25 13.77 1.26
CA GLU A 317 14.59 13.31 0.94
C GLU A 317 14.49 12.39 -0.29
N PRO A 318 15.41 12.49 -1.27
CA PRO A 318 15.36 11.67 -2.49
C PRO A 318 15.35 10.16 -2.19
N ALA A 319 14.64 9.40 -3.01
CA ALA A 319 14.73 7.94 -2.97
C ALA A 319 16.12 7.44 -3.41
N LEU A 320 16.62 6.42 -2.72
CA LEU A 320 17.91 5.75 -2.93
C LEU A 320 17.78 4.66 -4.01
N HIS A 321 17.44 5.06 -5.24
CA HIS A 321 17.23 4.12 -6.36
C HIS A 321 18.50 3.36 -6.76
N ASP A 322 19.67 3.93 -6.51
CA ASP A 322 20.98 3.32 -6.74
C ASP A 322 21.16 1.99 -6.00
N ARG A 323 20.45 1.81 -4.87
CA ARG A 323 20.53 0.60 -4.04
C ARG A 323 19.63 -0.54 -4.52
N MET A 324 18.89 -0.36 -5.61
CA MET A 324 17.94 -1.37 -6.10
C MET A 324 18.57 -2.44 -6.98
N ARG A 325 19.60 -2.13 -7.78
CA ARG A 325 20.07 -3.02 -8.85
C ARG A 325 20.40 -4.43 -8.36
N SER A 326 21.18 -4.53 -7.27
CA SER A 326 21.53 -5.83 -6.68
C SER A 326 20.33 -6.59 -6.10
N ILE A 327 19.31 -5.89 -5.59
CA ILE A 327 18.06 -6.51 -5.13
C ILE A 327 17.28 -7.07 -6.33
N THR A 328 17.20 -6.30 -7.41
CA THR A 328 16.49 -6.70 -8.64
C THR A 328 17.17 -7.89 -9.32
N GLU A 329 18.50 -7.89 -9.40
CA GLU A 329 19.28 -9.01 -9.95
C GLU A 329 19.05 -10.29 -9.14
N MET A 330 19.10 -10.21 -7.80
CA MET A 330 18.78 -11.35 -6.93
C MET A 330 17.33 -11.85 -7.13
N GLY A 331 16.38 -10.94 -7.28
CA GLY A 331 14.99 -11.29 -7.60
C GLY A 331 14.89 -12.08 -8.89
N ARG A 332 15.58 -11.63 -9.95
CA ARG A 332 15.65 -12.33 -11.25
C ARG A 332 16.27 -13.72 -11.12
N GLU A 333 17.38 -13.86 -10.41
CA GLU A 333 18.03 -15.15 -10.16
C GLU A 333 17.12 -16.15 -9.45
N ARG A 334 16.26 -15.65 -8.54
CA ARG A 334 15.34 -16.46 -7.73
C ARG A 334 13.94 -16.59 -8.34
N GLY A 335 13.69 -15.97 -9.49
CA GLY A 335 12.37 -15.96 -10.13
C GLY A 335 11.29 -15.20 -9.35
N VAL A 336 11.67 -14.22 -8.52
CA VAL A 336 10.74 -13.38 -7.74
C VAL A 336 10.77 -11.95 -8.29
N PRO A 337 9.66 -11.43 -8.84
CA PRO A 337 9.53 -10.03 -9.24
C PRO A 337 9.90 -9.05 -8.12
N VAL A 338 10.55 -7.95 -8.52
CA VAL A 338 10.91 -6.84 -7.65
C VAL A 338 10.28 -5.57 -8.19
N VAL A 339 9.51 -4.88 -7.35
CA VAL A 339 8.83 -3.62 -7.68
C VAL A 339 9.53 -2.45 -6.99
N CYS A 340 9.92 -1.43 -7.75
CA CYS A 340 10.45 -0.19 -7.19
C CYS A 340 9.31 0.69 -6.66
N ASN A 341 9.45 1.18 -5.42
CA ASN A 341 8.58 2.21 -4.85
C ASN A 341 9.41 3.40 -4.33
N GLY A 342 8.84 4.60 -4.45
CA GLY A 342 9.46 5.85 -4.05
C GLY A 342 9.83 6.69 -5.26
N ASP A 343 9.26 7.89 -5.33
CA ASP A 343 9.53 8.90 -6.36
C ASP A 343 9.17 8.48 -7.79
N ALA A 344 8.30 7.48 -7.93
CA ALA A 344 7.60 7.17 -9.17
C ALA A 344 6.47 8.18 -9.40
N LEU A 345 6.48 8.80 -10.59
CA LEU A 345 5.58 9.88 -11.00
C LEU A 345 4.50 9.44 -11.98
N GLY A 346 4.74 8.38 -12.77
CA GLY A 346 3.77 7.86 -13.73
C GLY A 346 4.30 7.75 -15.16
N GLY A 347 3.35 7.70 -16.10
CA GLY A 347 3.59 7.58 -17.54
C GLY A 347 3.47 6.15 -18.05
N GLY A 348 4.25 5.24 -17.48
CA GLY A 348 4.37 3.88 -18.02
C GLY A 348 5.33 3.80 -19.20
N GLN A 349 5.45 2.62 -19.79
CA GLN A 349 6.53 2.30 -20.74
C GLN A 349 6.43 3.06 -22.07
N GLU A 350 5.22 3.25 -22.59
CA GLU A 350 4.98 3.87 -23.90
C GLU A 350 4.75 5.39 -23.81
N ALA A 351 4.67 5.92 -22.59
CA ALA A 351 4.40 7.33 -22.39
C ALA A 351 5.64 8.20 -22.61
N LYS A 352 5.41 9.37 -23.19
CA LYS A 352 6.43 10.42 -23.38
C LYS A 352 6.49 11.39 -22.20
N TRP A 353 5.96 11.00 -21.03
CA TRP A 353 5.85 11.82 -19.84
C TRP A 353 6.05 10.97 -18.58
N GLY A 354 6.29 11.62 -17.44
CA GLY A 354 6.59 10.92 -16.18
C GLY A 354 8.04 10.44 -16.13
N ASN A 355 8.32 9.45 -15.27
CA ASN A 355 9.68 8.94 -15.04
C ASN A 355 9.74 7.41 -14.94
N PHE A 356 8.71 6.71 -15.44
CA PHE A 356 8.65 5.25 -15.40
C PHE A 356 9.91 4.60 -16.00
N GLN A 357 10.24 4.97 -17.25
CA GLN A 357 11.37 4.38 -17.97
C GLN A 357 12.71 4.68 -17.27
N GLU A 358 12.92 5.92 -16.83
CA GLU A 358 14.11 6.33 -16.09
C GLU A 358 14.30 5.49 -14.80
N LEU A 359 13.22 5.24 -14.06
CA LEU A 359 13.27 4.41 -12.87
C LEU A 359 13.59 2.95 -13.20
N CYS A 360 12.98 2.39 -14.24
CA CYS A 360 13.28 1.04 -14.71
C CYS A 360 14.76 0.90 -15.10
N GLU A 361 15.30 1.85 -15.86
CA GLU A 361 16.71 1.87 -16.27
C GLU A 361 17.66 1.97 -15.06
N LYS A 362 17.37 2.88 -14.11
CA LYS A 362 18.20 3.07 -12.91
C LYS A 362 18.20 1.86 -11.98
N THR A 363 17.02 1.29 -11.73
CA THR A 363 16.82 0.26 -10.70
C THR A 363 16.86 -1.17 -11.23
N GLY A 364 16.77 -1.35 -12.55
CA GLY A 364 16.73 -2.65 -13.23
C GLY A 364 15.37 -3.35 -13.20
N VAL A 365 14.35 -2.75 -12.57
CA VAL A 365 13.00 -3.33 -12.47
C VAL A 365 12.22 -3.11 -13.77
N SER A 366 11.16 -3.91 -13.98
CA SER A 366 10.22 -3.75 -15.10
C SER A 366 8.89 -3.09 -14.70
N SER A 367 8.69 -2.84 -13.41
CA SER A 367 7.47 -2.24 -12.88
C SER A 367 7.72 -1.34 -11.68
N VAL A 368 6.81 -0.40 -11.45
CA VAL A 368 6.90 0.56 -10.33
C VAL A 368 5.59 0.65 -9.57
N MET A 369 5.69 0.92 -8.28
CA MET A 369 4.54 1.20 -7.41
C MET A 369 4.49 2.69 -7.07
N ILE A 370 3.33 3.31 -7.30
CA ILE A 370 3.09 4.75 -7.21
C ILE A 370 2.18 5.05 -6.01
N ALA A 371 2.62 5.97 -5.14
CA ALA A 371 1.86 6.43 -3.98
C ALA A 371 1.47 7.91 -4.12
N ARG A 372 2.38 8.83 -3.79
CA ARG A 372 2.11 10.27 -3.74
C ARG A 372 1.62 10.86 -5.06
N ALA A 373 2.14 10.42 -6.20
CA ALA A 373 1.66 10.91 -7.49
C ALA A 373 0.21 10.48 -7.75
N ALA A 374 -0.18 9.26 -7.33
CA ALA A 374 -1.56 8.79 -7.42
C ALA A 374 -2.49 9.48 -6.39
N GLU A 375 -2.00 9.78 -5.19
CA GLU A 375 -2.72 10.60 -4.21
C GLU A 375 -2.97 12.03 -4.75
N ALA A 376 -1.97 12.61 -5.40
CA ALA A 376 -2.07 13.94 -5.99
C ALA A 376 -3.00 13.95 -7.21
N ASN A 377 -2.84 12.99 -8.12
CA ASN A 377 -3.66 12.82 -9.31
C ASN A 377 -3.65 11.36 -9.81
N PRO A 378 -4.74 10.59 -9.62
CA PRO A 378 -4.83 9.20 -10.08
C PRO A 378 -4.67 9.00 -11.59
N SER A 379 -4.78 10.05 -12.41
CA SER A 379 -4.43 9.95 -13.83
C SER A 379 -2.94 9.72 -14.06
N CYS A 380 -2.12 9.62 -13.01
CA CYS A 380 -0.70 9.32 -13.13
C CYS A 380 -0.42 7.99 -13.86
N PHE A 381 -1.40 7.10 -13.91
CA PHE A 381 -1.31 5.83 -14.62
C PHE A 381 -1.60 5.92 -16.13
N ALA A 382 -2.12 7.06 -16.61
CA ALA A 382 -2.54 7.22 -18.00
C ALA A 382 -1.35 7.31 -18.96
N SER A 383 -1.43 6.63 -20.10
CA SER A 383 -0.39 6.70 -21.14
C SER A 383 -0.26 8.08 -21.78
N ASN A 384 -1.36 8.84 -21.82
CA ASN A 384 -1.49 10.06 -22.64
C ASN A 384 -1.19 11.36 -21.91
N GLY A 385 -0.79 11.31 -20.64
CA GLY A 385 -0.52 12.48 -19.81
C GLY A 385 -1.40 12.55 -18.58
N LEU A 386 -1.07 13.48 -17.68
CA LEU A 386 -1.99 13.84 -16.59
C LEU A 386 -3.25 14.48 -17.17
N GLU A 387 -4.40 14.14 -16.59
CA GLU A 387 -5.67 14.80 -16.87
C GLU A 387 -5.93 15.93 -15.86
N ASP A 388 -6.76 16.88 -16.24
CA ASP A 388 -7.14 17.98 -15.36
C ASP A 388 -7.94 17.46 -14.14
N PRO A 389 -7.46 17.70 -12.91
CA PRO A 389 -8.08 17.15 -11.72
C PRO A 389 -9.46 17.77 -11.46
N ILE A 390 -9.67 19.05 -11.80
CA ILE A 390 -10.93 19.76 -11.49
C ILE A 390 -12.02 19.35 -12.47
N LYS A 391 -11.70 19.29 -13.77
CA LYS A 391 -12.66 19.07 -14.85
C LYS A 391 -12.92 17.60 -15.14
N VAL A 392 -11.97 16.71 -14.83
CA VAL A 392 -12.04 15.31 -15.26
C VAL A 392 -11.91 14.35 -14.09
N VAL A 393 -10.78 14.39 -13.38
CA VAL A 393 -10.43 13.32 -12.42
C VAL A 393 -11.34 13.35 -11.18
N ILE A 394 -11.57 14.53 -10.58
CA ILE A 394 -12.46 14.69 -9.42
C ILE A 394 -13.90 14.33 -9.78
N PRO A 395 -14.50 14.85 -10.88
CA PRO A 395 -15.83 14.42 -11.30
C PRO A 395 -15.94 12.90 -11.50
N ARG A 396 -14.95 12.24 -12.10
CA ARG A 396 -14.95 10.78 -12.26
C ARG A 396 -14.89 10.07 -10.91
N LEU A 397 -13.97 10.46 -10.04
CA LEU A 397 -13.82 9.89 -8.70
C LEU A 397 -15.09 10.07 -7.85
N LEU A 398 -15.76 11.23 -7.96
CA LEU A 398 -17.03 11.49 -7.28
C LEU A 398 -18.13 10.53 -7.73
N ARG A 399 -18.27 10.31 -9.04
CA ARG A 399 -19.25 9.36 -9.58
C ARG A 399 -19.02 7.95 -9.04
N ILE A 400 -17.77 7.48 -9.07
CA ILE A 400 -17.40 6.17 -8.51
C ILE A 400 -17.69 6.13 -7.00
N ALA A 401 -17.33 7.17 -6.25
CA ALA A 401 -17.56 7.23 -4.81
C ALA A 401 -19.04 7.23 -4.42
N VAL A 402 -19.90 7.89 -5.20
CA VAL A 402 -21.36 7.86 -5.01
C VAL A 402 -21.92 6.49 -5.38
N ALA A 403 -21.54 5.92 -6.54
CA ALA A 403 -22.02 4.62 -7.02
C ALA A 403 -21.66 3.48 -6.05
N THR A 404 -20.49 3.57 -5.42
CA THR A 404 -20.01 2.59 -4.42
C THR A 404 -20.42 2.92 -2.99
N ASN A 405 -21.19 3.99 -2.78
CA ASN A 405 -21.60 4.46 -1.46
C ASN A 405 -20.42 4.63 -0.47
N ASN A 406 -19.26 5.11 -0.95
CA ASN A 406 -18.07 5.32 -0.12
C ASN A 406 -18.38 6.33 0.99
N HIS A 407 -17.77 6.16 2.17
CA HIS A 407 -18.00 7.07 3.29
C HIS A 407 -17.63 8.52 2.92
N TYR A 408 -18.60 9.44 2.99
CA TYR A 408 -18.43 10.81 2.49
C TYR A 408 -17.22 11.55 3.07
N GLN A 409 -16.94 11.41 4.38
CA GLN A 409 -15.77 12.08 4.97
C GLN A 409 -14.45 11.53 4.45
N ASN A 410 -14.42 10.25 4.05
CA ASN A 410 -13.26 9.66 3.39
C ASN A 410 -13.09 10.24 1.98
N THR A 411 -14.17 10.33 1.20
CA THR A 411 -14.14 10.99 -0.11
C THR A 411 -13.66 12.43 -0.01
N LYS A 412 -14.21 13.21 0.93
CA LYS A 412 -13.77 14.58 1.20
C LYS A 412 -12.29 14.68 1.56
N TYR A 413 -11.77 13.72 2.34
CA TYR A 413 -10.35 13.63 2.66
C TYR A 413 -9.50 13.40 1.41
N ILE A 414 -9.88 12.43 0.56
CA ILE A 414 -9.18 12.12 -0.70
C ILE A 414 -9.13 13.36 -1.62
N LEU A 415 -10.28 13.99 -1.84
CA LEU A 415 -10.36 15.19 -2.70
C LEU A 415 -9.52 16.35 -2.18
N ASN A 416 -9.38 16.48 -0.85
CA ASN A 416 -8.53 17.51 -0.27
C ASN A 416 -7.03 17.20 -0.39
N ALA A 417 -6.64 15.93 -0.44
CA ALA A 417 -5.27 15.48 -0.66
C ALA A 417 -4.79 15.68 -2.11
N MET A 418 -5.72 15.71 -3.07
CA MET A 418 -5.37 15.94 -4.48
C MET A 418 -4.71 17.31 -4.71
N ASP A 419 -3.71 17.31 -5.59
CA ASP A 419 -3.00 18.49 -6.04
C ASP A 419 -3.74 19.11 -7.23
N LEU A 420 -4.29 20.30 -7.02
CA LEU A 420 -5.01 21.03 -8.06
C LEU A 420 -4.07 21.95 -8.86
N TYR A 421 -2.86 22.21 -8.36
CA TYR A 421 -1.92 23.17 -8.92
C TYR A 421 -1.00 22.53 -9.97
N SER A 422 -0.50 21.32 -9.72
CA SER A 422 0.24 20.54 -10.72
C SER A 422 -0.73 19.86 -11.71
N SER A 423 -1.54 20.67 -12.38
CA SER A 423 -2.53 20.29 -13.40
C SER A 423 -2.09 20.74 -14.80
N PRO A 424 -2.50 20.06 -15.88
CA PRO A 424 -2.42 20.60 -17.25
C PRO A 424 -3.12 21.95 -17.42
N THR A 425 -4.22 22.20 -16.70
CA THR A 425 -4.89 23.51 -16.67
C THR A 425 -4.99 24.04 -15.24
N PRO A 426 -3.88 24.58 -14.68
CA PRO A 426 -3.84 24.97 -13.28
C PRO A 426 -4.80 26.14 -13.01
N PRO A 427 -5.60 26.08 -11.93
CA PRO A 427 -6.46 27.20 -11.55
C PRO A 427 -5.62 28.38 -11.05
N SER A 428 -6.18 29.59 -11.14
CA SER A 428 -5.58 30.73 -10.44
C SER A 428 -5.56 30.48 -8.92
N ARG A 429 -4.68 31.18 -8.21
CA ARG A 429 -4.60 31.09 -6.74
C ARG A 429 -5.94 31.38 -6.07
N GLU A 430 -6.70 32.33 -6.61
CA GLU A 430 -8.01 32.72 -6.09
C GLU A 430 -9.05 31.63 -6.31
N VAL A 431 -9.09 31.04 -7.52
CA VAL A 431 -9.98 29.94 -7.85
C VAL A 431 -9.67 28.70 -7.00
N ASN A 432 -8.39 28.38 -6.80
CA ASN A 432 -7.99 27.26 -5.94
C ASN A 432 -8.42 27.47 -4.48
N ARG A 433 -8.21 28.69 -3.95
CA ARG A 433 -8.63 29.05 -2.58
C ARG A 433 -10.15 28.93 -2.43
N ASP A 434 -10.91 29.44 -3.39
CA ASP A 434 -12.38 29.34 -3.40
C ASP A 434 -12.84 27.88 -3.44
N LEU A 435 -12.29 27.07 -4.36
CA LEU A 435 -12.60 25.65 -4.48
C LEU A 435 -12.34 24.91 -3.17
N LYS A 436 -11.15 25.02 -2.60
CA LYS A 436 -10.81 24.37 -1.33
C LYS A 436 -11.71 24.87 -0.19
N GLN A 437 -12.09 26.14 -0.17
CA GLN A 437 -13.04 26.67 0.83
C GLN A 437 -14.43 26.05 0.68
N ARG A 438 -14.96 25.94 -0.55
CA ARG A 438 -16.25 25.30 -0.81
C ARG A 438 -16.22 23.80 -0.48
N MET A 439 -15.19 23.08 -0.87
CA MET A 439 -15.00 21.66 -0.53
C MET A 439 -14.95 21.46 0.99
N ASN A 440 -14.29 22.35 1.72
CA ASN A 440 -14.24 22.29 3.19
C ASN A 440 -15.60 22.57 3.84
N LYS A 441 -16.46 23.38 3.22
CA LYS A 441 -17.82 23.65 3.70
C LYS A 441 -18.82 22.54 3.37
N ALA A 442 -18.62 21.80 2.28
CA ALA A 442 -19.50 20.72 1.85
C ALA A 442 -19.66 19.63 2.93
N LYS A 443 -20.89 19.21 3.20
CA LYS A 443 -21.25 18.21 4.23
C LYS A 443 -21.88 16.94 3.65
N THR A 444 -22.33 16.98 2.40
CA THR A 444 -22.95 15.85 1.71
C THR A 444 -22.33 15.62 0.32
N TYR A 445 -22.70 14.51 -0.31
CA TYR A 445 -22.32 14.25 -1.69
C TYR A 445 -22.94 15.27 -2.64
N GLU A 446 -24.17 15.69 -2.39
CA GLU A 446 -24.88 16.70 -3.18
C GLU A 446 -24.12 18.04 -3.16
N ASP A 447 -23.70 18.50 -1.97
CA ASP A 447 -22.87 19.70 -1.83
C ASP A 447 -21.56 19.59 -2.62
N MET A 448 -20.86 18.45 -2.50
CA MET A 448 -19.56 18.24 -3.13
C MET A 448 -19.70 18.09 -4.65
N CYS A 449 -20.70 17.37 -5.13
CA CYS A 449 -20.98 17.16 -6.55
C CYS A 449 -21.32 18.48 -7.24
N ALA A 450 -22.12 19.34 -6.61
CA ALA A 450 -22.47 20.65 -7.15
C ALA A 450 -21.24 21.56 -7.39
N ILE A 451 -20.21 21.48 -6.53
CA ILE A 451 -18.95 22.22 -6.71
C ILE A 451 -18.27 21.89 -8.04
N PHE A 452 -18.42 20.66 -8.51
CA PHE A 452 -17.80 20.12 -9.71
C PHE A 452 -18.79 19.90 -10.87
N GLY A 453 -19.96 20.55 -10.83
CA GLY A 453 -20.92 20.56 -11.93
C GLY A 453 -21.74 19.28 -12.11
N ILE A 454 -21.80 18.42 -11.09
CA ILE A 454 -22.65 17.23 -11.08
C ILE A 454 -23.98 17.61 -10.40
N SER A 455 -25.09 17.55 -11.13
CA SER A 455 -26.41 17.97 -10.61
C SER A 455 -26.99 16.99 -9.59
N GLU A 456 -27.97 17.41 -8.79
CA GLU A 456 -28.65 16.52 -7.84
C GLU A 456 -29.36 15.35 -8.53
N GLU A 457 -29.94 15.59 -9.71
CA GLU A 457 -30.57 14.55 -10.55
C GLU A 457 -29.53 13.54 -11.02
N GLU A 458 -28.33 14.01 -11.41
CA GLU A 458 -27.23 13.13 -11.77
C GLU A 458 -26.76 12.30 -10.56
N VAL A 459 -26.64 12.89 -9.36
CA VAL A 459 -26.31 12.16 -8.12
C VAL A 459 -27.33 11.05 -7.83
N LYS A 460 -28.63 11.33 -7.98
CA LYS A 460 -29.69 10.33 -7.81
C LYS A 460 -29.54 9.18 -8.80
N ARG A 461 -29.33 9.51 -10.08
CA ARG A 461 -29.08 8.50 -11.12
C ARG A 461 -27.86 7.64 -10.80
N ILE A 462 -26.74 8.25 -10.41
CA ILE A 462 -25.50 7.51 -10.08
C ILE A 462 -25.73 6.49 -8.96
N ARG A 463 -26.55 6.80 -7.95
CA ARG A 463 -26.87 5.87 -6.85
C ARG A 463 -27.69 4.65 -7.29
N GLU A 464 -28.31 4.72 -8.45
CA GLU A 464 -29.11 3.65 -9.07
C GLU A 464 -28.33 2.92 -10.17
N THR A 465 -27.14 3.38 -10.51
CA THR A 465 -26.29 2.87 -11.59
C THR A 465 -25.15 2.02 -11.03
N GLY A 466 -24.85 0.89 -11.69
CA GLY A 466 -23.70 0.04 -11.37
C GLY A 466 -22.37 0.78 -11.59
N VAL A 467 -21.37 0.49 -10.76
CA VAL A 467 -20.06 1.17 -10.82
C VAL A 467 -19.35 0.97 -12.16
N GLU A 468 -19.68 -0.09 -12.88
CA GLU A 468 -19.19 -0.45 -14.21
C GLU A 468 -19.30 0.70 -15.22
N GLU A 469 -20.38 1.49 -15.17
CA GLU A 469 -20.58 2.61 -16.09
C GLU A 469 -19.56 3.74 -15.91
N PHE A 470 -18.94 3.83 -14.73
CA PHE A 470 -17.97 4.88 -14.40
C PHE A 470 -16.52 4.45 -14.57
N VAL A 471 -16.28 3.18 -14.94
CA VAL A 471 -14.95 2.62 -15.26
C VAL A 471 -14.98 1.74 -16.53
N PRO A 472 -15.47 2.28 -17.67
CA PRO A 472 -15.68 1.48 -18.87
C PRO A 472 -14.38 0.93 -19.47
N GLY A 473 -13.27 1.68 -19.38
CA GLY A 473 -11.96 1.21 -19.83
C GLY A 473 -11.49 0.00 -19.03
N TRP A 474 -11.66 0.04 -17.71
CA TRP A 474 -11.38 -1.10 -16.83
C TRP A 474 -12.32 -2.27 -17.09
N VAL A 475 -13.62 -2.06 -17.29
CA VAL A 475 -14.56 -3.15 -17.63
C VAL A 475 -14.09 -3.91 -18.85
N LYS A 476 -13.71 -3.20 -19.92
CA LYS A 476 -13.18 -3.81 -21.14
C LYS A 476 -11.91 -4.61 -20.86
N ARG A 477 -10.92 -3.99 -20.21
CA ARG A 477 -9.64 -4.64 -19.90
C ARG A 477 -9.80 -5.84 -18.96
N ARG A 478 -10.70 -5.75 -17.98
CA ARG A 478 -11.04 -6.86 -17.07
C ARG A 478 -11.61 -8.05 -17.86
N LYS A 479 -12.46 -7.80 -18.85
CA LYS A 479 -13.02 -8.85 -19.69
C LYS A 479 -11.90 -9.59 -20.45
N GLU A 480 -10.98 -8.86 -21.06
CA GLU A 480 -9.81 -9.44 -21.74
C GLU A 480 -8.93 -10.27 -20.79
N ILE A 481 -8.74 -9.79 -19.55
CA ILE A 481 -8.00 -10.52 -18.50
C ILE A 481 -8.73 -11.82 -18.13
N VAL A 482 -10.04 -11.79 -17.90
CA VAL A 482 -10.82 -12.98 -17.53
C VAL A 482 -10.87 -14.00 -18.67
N GLU A 483 -10.93 -13.54 -19.92
CA GLU A 483 -10.87 -14.41 -21.10
C GLU A 483 -9.49 -15.08 -21.26
N ALA A 484 -8.41 -14.37 -20.93
CA ALA A 484 -7.04 -14.89 -21.05
C ALA A 484 -6.58 -15.75 -19.86
N GLU A 485 -6.97 -15.38 -18.64
CA GLU A 485 -6.46 -15.95 -17.38
C GLU A 485 -7.50 -16.85 -16.67
N GLY A 486 -8.77 -16.80 -17.09
CA GLY A 486 -9.90 -17.49 -16.46
C GLY A 486 -10.62 -16.64 -15.40
N GLU A 487 -11.74 -17.15 -14.90
CA GLU A 487 -12.42 -16.53 -13.75
C GLU A 487 -11.66 -16.79 -12.43
N PHE A 488 -11.71 -15.78 -11.56
CA PHE A 488 -10.85 -15.64 -10.37
C PHE A 488 -11.56 -15.85 -9.03
#